data_AF-A0A957GCY4-F1
#
_entry.id   AF-A0A957GCY4-F1
#
_cell.length_a   1.000
_cell.length_b   1.000
_cell.length_c   1.000
_cell.angle_alpha   90.00
_cell.angle_beta   90.00
_cell.angle_gamma   90.00
#
_symmetry.space_group_name_H-M   'P 1'
#
loop_
_entity.id
_entity.type
_entity.pdbx_description
1 polymer ?
#
loop_
_entity_poly.entity_id
_entity_poly.type
_entity_poly.pdbx_seq_one_letter_code
_entity_poly.pdbx_strand_id
1 'polypeptide(L)'
;TKHKEVLSPNLPLAYGLAAVDGFDGGILPLRDYTTLMQLILPEGVTTTDGRLREFLPAVPEARWLDLFNARYLITDKVGDEWHEGVFFDRQHPVTLRPGETASVGYVPDYEATALWLLAAGEPGRVLVTDPAGQTWTLTPQPLAERLWQVTLPRPLAPAGISLQAGDGEWLVEGLALVDARDGSFQPLVPGQYRLLLSGDVKLYENLDVLPRAFLVYGWSWRPDVAGSVAAMSAPLFDPRTEVVLVGEGERVCDCAGEVGAEPGRVTILSYAAERVVLRSESDRDGLLLLTDAFYPGWQVAIDGLPATAYQADGLFRGVFVPAGEHEVVWTFAGWR
;
A
#
# COMPACT_ATOMS: atom_id res chain seq x y z
N THR A 1 11.88 29.41 -10.92
CA THR A 1 12.32 29.25 -12.33
C THR A 1 11.48 28.19 -13.00
N LYS A 2 10.55 28.61 -13.86
CA LYS A 2 9.75 27.75 -14.78
C LYS A 2 10.61 26.92 -15.76
N HIS A 3 11.94 27.05 -15.68
CA HIS A 3 12.92 26.44 -16.56
C HIS A 3 13.29 24.99 -16.19
N LYS A 4 12.84 24.44 -15.07
CA LYS A 4 13.02 23.00 -14.77
C LYS A 4 11.87 22.12 -15.29
N GLU A 5 10.74 22.70 -15.69
CA GLU A 5 9.56 21.96 -16.17
C GLU A 5 9.72 21.37 -17.59
N VAL A 6 10.78 21.74 -18.33
CA VAL A 6 11.03 21.20 -19.68
C VAL A 6 11.83 19.89 -19.66
N LEU A 7 12.46 19.52 -18.53
CA LEU A 7 13.42 18.41 -18.50
C LEU A 7 12.88 17.10 -17.90
N SER A 8 11.70 17.10 -17.28
CA SER A 8 11.03 15.89 -16.80
C SER A 8 9.65 15.81 -17.45
N PRO A 9 9.49 15.09 -18.57
CA PRO A 9 8.17 14.85 -19.14
C PRO A 9 7.27 14.23 -18.07
N ASN A 10 5.97 14.53 -18.09
CA ASN A 10 4.99 13.70 -17.39
C ASN A 10 4.99 12.34 -18.11
N LEU A 11 5.89 11.44 -17.70
CA LEU A 11 6.11 10.15 -18.32
C LEU A 11 4.82 9.32 -18.33
N PRO A 12 4.02 9.28 -17.25
CA PRO A 12 2.72 8.60 -17.29
C PRO A 12 1.84 9.07 -18.45
N LEU A 13 1.62 10.39 -18.58
CA LEU A 13 0.81 10.95 -19.66
C LEU A 13 1.40 10.66 -21.05
N ALA A 14 2.72 10.76 -21.21
CA ALA A 14 3.40 10.51 -22.48
C ALA A 14 3.28 9.05 -22.95
N TYR A 15 3.17 8.11 -22.02
CA TYR A 15 3.05 6.67 -22.30
C TYR A 15 1.66 6.10 -22.05
N GLY A 16 0.66 6.94 -21.72
CA GLY A 16 -0.70 6.50 -21.41
C GLY A 16 -0.77 5.57 -20.20
N LEU A 17 0.09 5.77 -19.20
CA LEU A 17 0.10 5.02 -17.95
C LEU A 17 -0.70 5.77 -16.88
N ALA A 18 -1.54 5.05 -16.16
CA ALA A 18 -2.15 5.56 -14.95
C ALA A 18 -1.09 5.67 -13.84
N ALA A 19 -0.99 6.83 -13.21
CA ALA A 19 -0.12 7.08 -12.06
C ALA A 19 -0.90 7.70 -10.92
N VAL A 20 -0.49 7.40 -9.67
CA VAL A 20 -1.05 8.04 -8.46
C VAL A 20 -0.74 9.54 -8.48
N ASP A 21 0.53 9.89 -8.76
CA ASP A 21 0.99 11.26 -8.98
C ASP A 21 0.40 11.81 -10.30
N GLY A 22 -0.82 12.35 -10.21
CA GLY A 22 -1.55 12.93 -11.33
C GLY A 22 -2.76 12.12 -11.84
N PHE A 23 -3.24 11.12 -11.09
CA PHE A 23 -4.44 10.30 -11.32
C PHE A 23 -4.86 10.19 -12.81
N ASP A 24 -4.23 9.28 -13.54
CA ASP A 24 -4.57 8.95 -14.95
C ASP A 24 -4.40 10.11 -15.96
N GLY A 25 -3.56 11.10 -15.64
CA GLY A 25 -3.14 12.14 -16.58
C GLY A 25 -4.16 13.27 -16.82
N GLY A 26 -5.19 13.40 -15.97
CA GLY A 26 -6.28 14.39 -16.11
C GLY A 26 -6.49 15.29 -14.89
N ILE A 27 -6.66 16.59 -15.16
CA ILE A 27 -7.00 17.74 -14.27
C ILE A 27 -6.61 17.60 -12.77
N LEU A 28 -5.46 18.20 -12.45
CA LEU A 28 -4.99 18.56 -11.10
C LEU A 28 -5.93 19.51 -10.34
N PRO A 29 -5.78 19.63 -9.00
CA PRO A 29 -6.32 18.73 -8.00
C PRO A 29 -7.73 19.20 -7.54
N LEU A 30 -8.68 18.27 -7.49
CA LEU A 30 -9.82 18.44 -6.60
C LEU A 30 -9.29 18.64 -5.18
N ARG A 31 -9.85 19.61 -4.44
CA ARG A 31 -9.52 19.87 -3.02
C ARG A 31 -9.41 18.57 -2.21
N ASP A 32 -10.29 17.62 -2.50
CA ASP A 32 -10.39 16.32 -1.86
C ASP A 32 -9.16 15.44 -2.11
N TYR A 33 -8.57 15.47 -3.32
CA TYR A 33 -7.32 14.76 -3.61
C TYR A 33 -6.16 15.31 -2.78
N THR A 34 -6.00 16.64 -2.72
CA THR A 34 -4.95 17.26 -1.89
C THR A 34 -5.15 16.92 -0.40
N THR A 35 -6.40 16.86 0.08
CA THR A 35 -6.69 16.43 1.45
C THR A 35 -6.33 14.96 1.65
N LEU A 36 -6.67 14.07 0.72
CA LEU A 36 -6.32 12.65 0.81
C LEU A 36 -4.81 12.41 0.80
N MET A 37 -4.05 13.18 0.02
CA MET A 37 -2.59 13.08 -0.03
C MET A 37 -1.90 13.39 1.31
N GLN A 38 -2.60 13.98 2.29
CA GLN A 38 -2.09 14.13 3.65
C GLN A 38 -1.84 12.78 4.36
N LEU A 39 -2.45 11.69 3.90
CA LEU A 39 -2.15 10.33 4.39
C LEU A 39 -0.75 9.86 4.00
N ILE A 40 -0.23 10.37 2.88
CA ILE A 40 1.06 9.97 2.31
C ILE A 40 2.15 10.98 2.66
N LEU A 41 1.81 12.27 2.66
CA LEU A 41 2.77 13.34 2.89
C LEU A 41 3.22 13.41 4.35
N PRO A 42 4.47 13.87 4.61
CA PRO A 42 4.91 14.14 5.97
C PRO A 42 4.00 15.15 6.68
N GLU A 43 3.90 15.04 8.01
CA GLU A 43 3.05 15.92 8.81
C GLU A 43 3.37 17.41 8.55
N GLY A 44 2.31 18.20 8.33
CA GLY A 44 2.42 19.64 8.03
C GLY A 44 2.82 19.98 6.59
N VAL A 45 3.14 18.99 5.74
CA VAL A 45 3.40 19.19 4.32
C VAL A 45 2.10 19.13 3.53
N THR A 46 1.93 20.07 2.60
CA THR A 46 0.83 20.06 1.64
C THR A 46 1.37 20.25 0.24
N THR A 47 0.80 19.53 -0.73
CA THR A 47 1.12 19.69 -2.14
C THR A 47 -0.02 20.42 -2.85
N THR A 48 0.31 21.45 -3.61
CA THR A 48 -0.66 22.20 -4.43
C THR A 48 -0.79 21.66 -5.85
N ASP A 49 0.22 20.92 -6.33
CA ASP A 49 0.31 20.40 -7.69
C ASP A 49 0.36 18.86 -7.76
N GLY A 50 0.22 18.19 -6.62
CA GLY A 50 0.14 16.73 -6.54
C GLY A 50 1.49 16.01 -6.58
N ARG A 51 2.61 16.73 -6.74
CA ARG A 51 3.96 16.13 -6.89
C ARG A 51 4.45 15.48 -5.61
N LEU A 52 4.04 14.24 -5.37
CA LEU A 52 4.38 13.52 -4.13
C LEU A 52 5.88 13.29 -3.99
N ARG A 53 6.57 12.97 -5.09
CA ARG A 53 8.00 12.63 -5.06
C ARG A 53 8.89 13.72 -4.47
N GLU A 54 8.54 14.99 -4.65
CA GLU A 54 9.37 16.11 -4.15
C GLU A 54 9.35 16.23 -2.61
N PHE A 55 8.38 15.59 -1.96
CA PHE A 55 8.14 15.70 -0.51
C PHE A 55 8.40 14.41 0.26
N LEU A 56 8.53 13.28 -0.43
CA LEU A 56 8.66 11.96 0.20
C LEU A 56 10.14 11.57 0.34
N PRO A 57 10.64 11.33 1.57
CA PRO A 57 12.01 10.87 1.78
C PRO A 57 12.20 9.37 1.49
N ALA A 58 11.10 8.60 1.48
CA ALA A 58 11.04 7.17 1.20
C ALA A 58 9.63 6.81 0.69
N VAL A 59 9.44 5.55 0.27
CA VAL A 59 8.12 5.03 -0.11
C VAL A 59 7.17 5.11 1.10
N PRO A 60 5.95 5.63 0.93
CA PRO A 60 4.98 5.71 2.03
C PRO A 60 4.49 4.33 2.45
N GLU A 61 3.71 4.30 3.53
CA GLU A 61 3.11 3.04 4.02
C GLU A 61 2.34 2.32 2.91
N ALA A 62 2.58 1.00 2.81
CA ALA A 62 2.04 0.17 1.74
C ALA A 62 0.52 0.24 1.62
N ARG A 63 -0.20 0.30 2.76
CA ARG A 63 -1.67 0.38 2.79
C ARG A 63 -2.25 1.52 1.95
N TRP A 64 -1.56 2.65 1.83
CA TRP A 64 -2.02 3.75 1.00
C TRP A 64 -1.84 3.44 -0.49
N LEU A 65 -0.67 2.90 -0.85
CA LEU A 65 -0.39 2.48 -2.23
C LEU A 65 -1.30 1.34 -2.68
N ASP A 66 -1.61 0.41 -1.77
CA ASP A 66 -2.57 -0.66 -1.99
C ASP A 66 -3.94 -0.06 -2.35
N LEU A 67 -4.46 0.84 -1.52
CA LEU A 67 -5.74 1.52 -1.74
C LEU A 67 -5.81 2.29 -3.07
N PHE A 68 -4.70 2.89 -3.53
CA PHE A 68 -4.63 3.52 -4.85
C PHE A 68 -4.47 2.54 -6.02
N ASN A 69 -4.52 1.24 -5.77
CA ASN A 69 -4.26 0.19 -6.76
C ASN A 69 -2.86 0.35 -7.43
N ALA A 70 -1.88 0.85 -6.69
CA ALA A 70 -0.53 1.11 -7.19
C ALA A 70 0.34 -0.15 -7.19
N ARG A 71 0.38 -0.84 -8.34
CA ARG A 71 1.12 -2.10 -8.50
C ARG A 71 2.63 -1.93 -8.69
N TYR A 72 3.08 -0.85 -9.32
CA TYR A 72 4.49 -0.64 -9.64
C TYR A 72 4.98 0.69 -9.07
N LEU A 73 6.17 0.67 -8.48
CA LEU A 73 6.83 1.85 -7.94
C LEU A 73 8.17 2.07 -8.62
N ILE A 74 8.44 3.32 -8.97
CA ILE A 74 9.72 3.76 -9.50
C ILE A 74 10.34 4.72 -8.49
N THR A 75 11.52 4.39 -7.99
CA THR A 75 12.28 5.26 -7.08
C THR A 75 13.66 5.56 -7.66
N ASP A 76 14.27 6.64 -7.18
CA ASP A 76 15.71 6.81 -7.36
C ASP A 76 16.49 6.02 -6.29
N LYS A 77 17.81 6.20 -6.28
CA LYS A 77 18.76 5.48 -5.41
C LYS A 77 19.43 6.39 -4.37
N VAL A 78 18.99 7.64 -4.23
CA VAL A 78 19.75 8.67 -3.51
C VAL A 78 19.86 8.39 -2.01
N GLY A 79 18.89 7.67 -1.44
CA GLY A 79 18.84 7.37 0.00
C GLY A 79 19.53 6.08 0.45
N ASP A 80 20.04 5.26 -0.47
CA ASP A 80 20.61 3.95 -0.14
C ASP A 80 22.01 4.05 0.48
N GLU A 81 22.38 3.09 1.32
CA GLU A 81 23.64 3.12 2.08
C GLU A 81 24.50 1.86 1.87
N TRP A 82 25.81 2.02 2.06
CA TRP A 82 26.78 0.93 2.11
C TRP A 82 27.38 0.86 3.51
N HIS A 83 27.37 -0.33 4.11
CA HIS A 83 27.99 -0.60 5.40
C HIS A 83 28.81 -1.87 5.33
N GLU A 84 30.09 -1.80 5.71
CA GLU A 84 31.02 -2.95 5.70
C GLU A 84 31.01 -3.75 4.38
N GLY A 85 30.85 -3.06 3.24
CA GLY A 85 30.82 -3.68 1.91
C GLY A 85 29.47 -4.25 1.48
N VAL A 86 28.43 -4.14 2.31
CA VAL A 86 27.06 -4.58 2.02
C VAL A 86 26.16 -3.38 1.70
N PHE A 87 25.37 -3.50 0.64
CA PHE A 87 24.42 -2.47 0.21
C PHE A 87 23.04 -2.67 0.84
N PHE A 88 22.47 -1.59 1.37
CA PHE A 88 21.14 -1.57 1.96
C PHE A 88 20.20 -0.67 1.15
N ASP A 89 19.12 -1.28 0.68
CA ASP A 89 17.99 -0.56 0.12
C ASP A 89 17.20 0.12 1.25
N ARG A 90 17.08 1.45 1.18
CA ARG A 90 16.41 2.25 2.22
C ARG A 90 15.08 2.86 1.77
N GLN A 91 14.57 2.45 0.61
CA GLN A 91 13.34 3.01 0.06
C GLN A 91 12.08 2.55 0.79
N HIS A 92 12.14 1.43 1.51
CA HIS A 92 10.99 0.82 2.20
C HIS A 92 11.27 0.63 3.71
N PRO A 93 11.46 1.71 4.48
CA PRO A 93 11.63 1.60 5.92
C PRO A 93 10.34 1.09 6.57
N VAL A 94 10.47 0.27 7.61
CA VAL A 94 9.33 -0.23 8.39
C VAL A 94 9.57 0.06 9.87
N THR A 95 8.62 0.75 10.49
CA THR A 95 8.59 0.98 11.94
C THR A 95 7.65 -0.05 12.57
N LEU A 96 8.18 -0.87 13.47
CA LEU A 96 7.43 -1.87 14.21
C LEU A 96 7.25 -1.43 15.66
N ARG A 97 6.00 -1.41 16.12
CA ARG A 97 5.63 -1.16 17.52
C ARG A 97 5.43 -2.47 18.28
N PRO A 98 5.42 -2.46 19.62
CA PRO A 98 5.30 -3.68 20.41
C PRO A 98 4.10 -4.54 19.99
N GLY A 99 4.36 -5.81 19.70
CA GLY A 99 3.36 -6.77 19.22
C GLY A 99 3.16 -6.81 17.71
N GLU A 100 3.73 -5.88 16.94
CA GLU A 100 3.65 -5.86 15.48
C GLU A 100 4.68 -6.78 14.83
N THR A 101 4.36 -7.22 13.62
CA THR A 101 5.25 -8.01 12.77
C THR A 101 5.24 -7.49 11.34
N ALA A 102 6.37 -7.56 10.66
CA ALA A 102 6.45 -7.33 9.21
C ALA A 102 7.13 -8.50 8.50
N SER A 103 6.59 -8.90 7.36
CA SER A 103 7.19 -9.90 6.48
C SER A 103 8.10 -9.27 5.43
N VAL A 104 9.02 -10.08 4.91
CA VAL A 104 9.64 -9.85 3.60
C VAL A 104 8.86 -10.68 2.59
N GLY A 105 8.01 -10.04 1.78
CA GLY A 105 7.07 -10.72 0.89
C GLY A 105 7.74 -11.46 -0.28
N TYR A 106 8.95 -11.05 -0.65
CA TYR A 106 9.75 -11.74 -1.64
C TYR A 106 11.16 -12.01 -1.11
N VAL A 107 11.48 -13.28 -0.90
CA VAL A 107 12.84 -13.72 -0.59
C VAL A 107 13.40 -14.46 -1.81
N PRO A 108 14.48 -13.97 -2.43
CA PRO A 108 15.10 -14.64 -3.57
C PRO A 108 15.80 -15.94 -3.14
N ASP A 109 15.94 -16.87 -4.08
CA ASP A 109 16.73 -18.09 -3.89
C ASP A 109 18.23 -17.74 -3.83
N TYR A 110 18.69 -17.46 -2.61
CA TYR A 110 20.05 -17.00 -2.32
C TYR A 110 20.55 -17.65 -1.03
N GLU A 111 21.53 -18.54 -1.15
CA GLU A 111 22.15 -19.17 0.03
C GLU A 111 22.96 -18.14 0.80
N ALA A 112 22.61 -17.94 2.07
CA ALA A 112 23.27 -16.99 2.96
C ALA A 112 23.72 -17.66 4.25
N THR A 113 24.63 -17.00 4.97
CA THR A 113 25.05 -17.39 6.32
C THR A 113 24.52 -16.46 7.40
N ALA A 114 24.08 -15.27 7.00
CA ALA A 114 23.56 -14.25 7.90
C ALA A 114 22.50 -13.38 7.21
N LEU A 115 21.66 -12.75 8.01
CA LEU A 115 20.83 -11.60 7.63
C LEU A 115 21.40 -10.37 8.34
N TRP A 116 21.67 -9.30 7.61
CA TRP A 116 22.06 -8.02 8.18
C TRP A 116 20.90 -7.04 8.11
N LEU A 117 20.78 -6.20 9.12
CA LEU A 117 19.73 -5.21 9.28
C LEU A 117 20.36 -3.84 9.56
N LEU A 118 20.00 -2.84 8.76
CA LEU A 118 20.20 -1.45 9.12
C LEU A 118 18.97 -0.99 9.91
N ALA A 119 19.13 -0.76 11.20
CA ALA A 119 18.00 -0.52 12.10
C ALA A 119 18.36 0.38 13.29
N ALA A 120 17.37 1.16 13.74
CA ALA A 120 17.42 2.00 14.92
C ALA A 120 16.37 1.56 15.96
N GLY A 121 16.60 1.93 17.22
CA GLY A 121 15.75 1.50 18.34
C GLY A 121 16.19 0.16 18.94
N GLU A 122 15.33 -0.43 19.74
CA GLU A 122 15.60 -1.73 20.38
C GLU A 122 15.28 -2.87 19.41
N PRO A 123 16.24 -3.75 19.08
CA PRO A 123 16.00 -4.82 18.12
C PRO A 123 15.01 -5.84 18.67
N GLY A 124 14.05 -6.22 17.83
CA GLY A 124 13.10 -7.27 18.13
C GLY A 124 13.66 -8.69 17.90
N ARG A 125 12.89 -9.52 17.21
CA ARG A 125 13.27 -10.87 16.79
C ARG A 125 13.12 -11.01 15.28
N VAL A 126 13.95 -11.86 14.68
CA VAL A 126 13.87 -12.24 13.28
C VAL A 126 13.49 -13.70 13.20
N LEU A 127 12.38 -14.01 12.54
CA LEU A 127 11.98 -15.36 12.24
C LEU A 127 12.44 -15.68 10.81
N VAL A 128 13.17 -16.78 10.66
CA VAL A 128 13.65 -17.27 9.37
C VAL A 128 13.10 -18.67 9.14
N THR A 129 12.47 -18.90 7.99
CA THR A 129 11.90 -20.18 7.59
C THR A 129 12.66 -20.75 6.41
N ASP A 130 13.07 -22.02 6.45
CA ASP A 130 13.70 -22.70 5.31
C ASP A 130 12.68 -23.28 4.33
N PRO A 131 13.12 -23.77 3.15
CA PRO A 131 12.21 -24.37 2.16
C PRO A 131 11.49 -25.64 2.61
N ALA A 132 11.95 -26.28 3.71
CA ALA A 132 11.28 -27.43 4.31
C ALA A 132 10.22 -27.02 5.35
N GLY A 133 10.03 -25.71 5.58
CA GLY A 133 9.08 -25.16 6.54
C GLY A 133 9.60 -25.12 7.98
N GLN A 134 10.89 -25.37 8.23
CA GLN A 134 11.48 -25.22 9.56
C GLN A 134 11.73 -23.73 9.84
N THR A 135 11.20 -23.24 10.96
CA THR A 135 11.35 -21.83 11.39
C THR A 135 12.26 -21.71 12.62
N TRP A 136 13.15 -20.71 12.61
CA TRP A 136 13.96 -20.32 13.75
C TRP A 136 13.68 -18.88 14.14
N THR A 137 13.53 -18.63 15.44
CA THR A 137 13.47 -17.29 16.03
C THR A 137 14.87 -16.88 16.48
N LEU A 138 15.41 -15.85 15.87
CA LEU A 138 16.78 -15.41 16.03
C LEU A 138 16.83 -13.99 16.60
N THR A 139 17.86 -13.71 17.41
CA THR A 139 18.06 -12.40 18.05
C THR A 139 19.15 -11.63 17.30
N PRO A 140 18.87 -10.39 16.81
CA PRO A 140 19.89 -9.54 16.22
C PRO A 140 21.02 -9.21 17.22
N GLN A 141 22.26 -9.29 16.75
CA GLN A 141 23.47 -8.92 17.49
C GLN A 141 24.07 -7.66 16.85
N PRO A 142 24.56 -6.70 17.65
CA PRO A 142 25.13 -5.47 17.12
C PRO A 142 26.47 -5.76 16.41
N LEU A 143 26.64 -5.22 15.21
CA LEU A 143 27.89 -5.27 14.45
C LEU A 143 28.58 -3.91 14.43
N ALA A 144 27.81 -2.84 14.24
CA ALA A 144 28.26 -1.45 14.33
C ALA A 144 27.09 -0.53 14.73
N GLU A 145 27.31 0.79 14.76
CA GLU A 145 26.22 1.74 14.98
C GLU A 145 25.11 1.54 13.92
N ARG A 146 23.87 1.30 14.38
CA ARG A 146 22.69 0.99 13.56
C ARG A 146 22.78 -0.28 12.70
N LEU A 147 23.88 -1.02 12.76
CA LEU A 147 24.08 -2.23 11.97
C LEU A 147 24.00 -3.46 12.87
N TRP A 148 23.09 -4.36 12.51
CA TRP A 148 22.81 -5.57 13.26
C TRP A 148 22.95 -6.79 12.36
N GLN A 149 23.36 -7.91 12.96
CA GLN A 149 23.49 -9.19 12.29
C GLN A 149 22.67 -10.26 13.00
N VAL A 150 22.02 -11.09 12.21
CA VAL A 150 21.42 -12.36 12.60
C VAL A 150 22.18 -13.48 11.91
N THR A 151 22.87 -14.32 12.68
CA THR A 151 23.56 -15.50 12.14
C THR A 151 22.55 -16.62 11.89
N LEU A 152 22.53 -17.16 10.67
CA LEU A 152 21.66 -18.28 10.32
C LEU A 152 22.19 -19.58 10.94
N PRO A 153 21.31 -20.53 11.30
CA PRO A 153 21.71 -21.78 11.99
C PRO A 153 22.62 -22.67 11.13
N ARG A 154 22.56 -22.49 9.81
CA ARG A 154 23.39 -23.12 8.78
C ARG A 154 23.33 -22.25 7.52
N PRO A 155 24.27 -22.41 6.58
CA PRO A 155 24.09 -21.88 5.24
C PRO A 155 22.77 -22.40 4.64
N LEU A 156 21.87 -21.50 4.26
CA LEU A 156 20.59 -21.84 3.65
C LEU A 156 20.05 -20.67 2.82
N ALA A 157 19.20 -20.98 1.84
CA ALA A 157 18.37 -20.00 1.14
C ALA A 157 17.01 -19.88 1.86
N PRO A 158 16.70 -18.75 2.53
CA PRO A 158 15.46 -18.65 3.29
C PRO A 158 14.24 -18.64 2.36
N ALA A 159 13.18 -19.36 2.74
CA ALA A 159 11.89 -19.31 2.06
C ALA A 159 10.96 -18.24 2.65
N GLY A 160 11.23 -17.80 3.88
CA GLY A 160 10.46 -16.72 4.53
C GLY A 160 11.29 -16.01 5.59
N ILE A 161 11.08 -14.70 5.71
CA ILE A 161 11.70 -13.85 6.72
C ILE A 161 10.60 -12.95 7.30
N SER A 162 10.49 -12.92 8.62
CA SER A 162 9.60 -12.01 9.34
C SER A 162 10.34 -11.33 10.47
N LEU A 163 10.03 -10.06 10.66
CA LEU A 163 10.50 -9.20 11.73
C LEU A 163 9.39 -9.11 12.77
N GLN A 164 9.71 -9.30 14.05
CA GLN A 164 8.79 -9.17 15.15
C GLN A 164 9.31 -8.13 16.12
N ALA A 165 8.49 -7.14 16.48
CA ALA A 165 8.87 -6.10 17.43
C ALA A 165 9.23 -6.68 18.82
N GLY A 166 10.11 -5.97 19.52
CA GLY A 166 10.35 -6.19 20.95
C GLY A 166 9.38 -5.37 21.81
N ASP A 167 9.86 -4.93 22.98
CA ASP A 167 9.09 -4.08 23.91
C ASP A 167 9.11 -2.59 23.55
N GLY A 168 10.03 -2.19 22.66
CA GLY A 168 10.17 -0.84 22.14
C GLY A 168 9.82 -0.70 20.65
N GLU A 169 9.83 0.54 20.17
CA GLU A 169 9.75 0.82 18.73
C GLU A 169 11.05 0.39 18.04
N TRP A 170 10.90 -0.32 16.91
CA TRP A 170 12.00 -0.83 16.12
C TRP A 170 11.86 -0.35 14.67
N LEU A 171 12.74 0.57 14.27
CA LEU A 171 12.80 1.06 12.89
C LEU A 171 13.81 0.22 12.11
N VAL A 172 13.34 -0.54 11.14
CA VAL A 172 14.18 -1.27 10.19
C VAL A 172 14.21 -0.49 8.89
N GLU A 173 15.37 0.07 8.56
CA GLU A 173 15.58 0.92 7.39
C GLU A 173 16.00 0.12 6.16
N GLY A 174 16.65 -1.04 6.34
CA GLY A 174 17.06 -1.89 5.24
C GLY A 174 17.51 -3.28 5.70
N LEU A 175 17.48 -4.24 4.77
CA LEU A 175 17.78 -5.64 5.00
C LEU A 175 18.68 -6.19 3.89
N ALA A 176 19.59 -7.09 4.21
CA ALA A 176 20.36 -7.83 3.21
C ALA A 176 20.70 -9.23 3.71
N LEU A 177 20.56 -10.23 2.85
CA LEU A 177 21.18 -11.55 3.05
C LEU A 177 22.67 -11.43 2.77
N VAL A 178 23.50 -12.02 3.62
CA VAL A 178 24.96 -11.96 3.52
C VAL A 178 25.55 -13.36 3.63
N ASP A 179 26.42 -13.68 2.69
CA ASP A 179 27.28 -14.85 2.77
C ASP A 179 28.68 -14.43 3.23
N ALA A 180 28.99 -14.73 4.48
CA ALA A 180 30.28 -14.36 5.09
C ALA A 180 31.45 -15.19 4.54
N ARG A 181 31.19 -16.26 3.76
CA ARG A 181 32.24 -17.11 3.17
C ARG A 181 33.00 -16.38 2.06
N ASP A 182 32.31 -15.55 1.29
CA ASP A 182 32.86 -14.82 0.15
C ASP A 182 32.52 -13.32 0.13
N GLY A 183 31.71 -12.85 1.09
CA GLY A 183 31.31 -11.45 1.19
C GLY A 183 30.20 -11.04 0.21
N SER A 184 29.62 -12.00 -0.52
CA SER A 184 28.48 -11.73 -1.38
C SER A 184 27.23 -11.41 -0.57
N PHE A 185 26.33 -10.62 -1.16
CA PHE A 185 25.09 -10.23 -0.50
C PHE A 185 23.95 -10.06 -1.49
N GLN A 186 22.73 -10.12 -0.96
CA GLN A 186 21.49 -9.90 -1.69
C GLN A 186 20.58 -8.95 -0.89
N PRO A 187 20.38 -7.70 -1.33
CA PRO A 187 19.46 -6.78 -0.68
C PRO A 187 18.03 -7.33 -0.69
N LEU A 188 17.31 -7.07 0.39
CA LEU A 188 15.91 -7.43 0.58
C LEU A 188 15.06 -6.18 0.76
N VAL A 189 13.77 -6.30 0.45
CA VAL A 189 12.80 -5.22 0.61
C VAL A 189 11.79 -5.62 1.69
N PRO A 190 11.73 -4.89 2.83
CA PRO A 190 10.67 -5.10 3.81
C PRO A 190 9.26 -4.91 3.21
N GLY A 191 8.28 -5.63 3.73
CA GLY A 191 6.90 -5.59 3.26
C GLY A 191 6.65 -6.46 2.03
N GLN A 192 5.47 -6.30 1.44
CA GLN A 192 5.00 -7.12 0.33
C GLN A 192 5.47 -6.59 -1.04
N TYR A 193 6.79 -6.40 -1.18
CA TYR A 193 7.39 -5.86 -2.40
C TYR A 193 8.43 -6.81 -3.00
N ARG A 194 8.55 -6.74 -4.32
CA ARG A 194 9.62 -7.39 -5.09
C ARG A 194 10.39 -6.34 -5.89
N LEU A 195 11.70 -6.25 -5.67
CA LEU A 195 12.59 -5.47 -6.53
C LEU A 195 12.78 -6.18 -7.88
N LEU A 196 12.30 -5.58 -8.96
CA LEU A 196 12.38 -6.11 -10.33
C LEU A 196 13.63 -5.65 -11.07
N LEU A 197 14.03 -4.39 -10.86
CA LEU A 197 15.18 -3.77 -11.52
C LEU A 197 15.88 -2.82 -10.54
N SER A 198 17.22 -2.85 -10.55
CA SER A 198 18.06 -1.88 -9.85
C SER A 198 19.17 -1.39 -10.79
N GLY A 199 18.87 -0.36 -11.59
CA GLY A 199 19.77 0.26 -12.57
C GLY A 199 20.03 1.74 -12.25
N ASP A 200 19.72 2.66 -13.15
CA ASP A 200 19.73 4.10 -12.84
C ASP A 200 18.57 4.50 -11.91
N VAL A 201 17.51 3.70 -11.94
CA VAL A 201 16.33 3.76 -11.06
C VAL A 201 16.08 2.37 -10.48
N LYS A 202 15.19 2.30 -9.50
CA LYS A 202 14.64 1.04 -9.02
C LYS A 202 13.19 0.89 -9.44
N LEU A 203 12.82 -0.33 -9.81
CA LEU A 203 11.44 -0.71 -10.11
C LEU A 203 11.02 -1.80 -9.13
N TYR A 204 9.96 -1.54 -8.38
CA TYR A 204 9.36 -2.50 -7.46
C TYR A 204 7.98 -2.93 -7.96
N GLU A 205 7.62 -4.18 -7.72
CA GLU A 205 6.26 -4.69 -7.81
C GLU A 205 5.68 -4.82 -6.39
N ASN A 206 4.51 -4.23 -6.17
CA ASN A 206 3.69 -4.46 -5.00
C ASN A 206 2.93 -5.78 -5.16
N LEU A 207 3.20 -6.73 -4.28
CA LEU A 207 2.63 -8.08 -4.30
C LEU A 207 1.29 -8.17 -3.57
N ASP A 208 0.91 -7.13 -2.84
CA ASP A 208 -0.31 -7.10 -2.03
C ASP A 208 -1.25 -5.96 -2.47
N VAL A 209 -1.11 -5.45 -3.69
CA VAL A 209 -1.98 -4.35 -4.18
C VAL A 209 -3.47 -4.71 -4.08
N LEU A 210 -4.28 -3.82 -3.49
CA LEU A 210 -5.73 -3.99 -3.45
C LEU A 210 -6.32 -3.93 -4.86
N PRO A 211 -7.36 -4.71 -5.18
CA PRO A 211 -8.05 -4.61 -6.46
C PRO A 211 -8.66 -3.21 -6.62
N ARG A 212 -8.82 -2.75 -7.87
CA ARG A 212 -9.48 -1.47 -8.16
C ARG A 212 -10.95 -1.41 -7.70
N ALA A 213 -11.60 -2.57 -7.56
CA ALA A 213 -12.93 -2.68 -6.98
C ALA A 213 -13.00 -3.88 -6.03
N PHE A 214 -13.51 -3.69 -4.82
CA PHE A 214 -13.60 -4.72 -3.78
C PHE A 214 -14.74 -4.44 -2.81
N LEU A 215 -15.10 -5.44 -1.99
CA LEU A 215 -16.13 -5.33 -0.96
C LEU A 215 -15.51 -5.12 0.42
N VAL A 216 -16.14 -4.27 1.21
CA VAL A 216 -15.77 -3.98 2.60
C VAL A 216 -17.00 -4.07 3.49
N TYR A 217 -16.81 -4.57 4.71
CA TYR A 217 -17.89 -4.83 5.66
C TYR A 217 -17.81 -3.96 6.92
N GLY A 218 -16.69 -3.26 7.14
CA GLY A 218 -16.55 -2.23 8.16
C GLY A 218 -16.66 -0.84 7.54
N TRP A 219 -17.54 0.01 8.07
CA TRP A 219 -17.54 1.43 7.69
C TRP A 219 -17.91 2.35 8.84
N SER A 220 -17.46 3.60 8.72
CA SER A 220 -17.83 4.68 9.63
C SER A 220 -18.17 5.94 8.86
N TRP A 221 -18.99 6.81 9.45
CA TRP A 221 -19.39 8.07 8.84
C TRP A 221 -18.57 9.24 9.40
N ARG A 222 -18.22 10.17 8.52
CA ARG A 222 -17.60 11.46 8.85
C ARG A 222 -18.30 12.58 8.08
N PRO A 223 -18.48 13.76 8.69
CA PRO A 223 -19.27 14.83 8.08
C PRO A 223 -18.65 15.40 6.80
N ASP A 224 -17.33 15.31 6.65
CA ASP A 224 -16.59 15.85 5.53
C ASP A 224 -15.33 15.02 5.21
N VAL A 225 -14.68 15.36 4.09
CA VAL A 225 -13.45 14.72 3.61
C VAL A 225 -12.29 14.88 4.61
N ALA A 226 -12.21 16.01 5.31
CA ALA A 226 -11.16 16.24 6.30
C ALA A 226 -11.31 15.28 7.50
N GLY A 227 -12.53 15.09 7.99
CA GLY A 227 -12.85 14.12 9.02
C GLY A 227 -12.64 12.68 8.55
N SER A 228 -12.86 12.39 7.27
CA SER A 228 -12.54 11.10 6.65
C SER A 228 -11.04 10.81 6.73
N VAL A 229 -10.21 11.72 6.20
CA VAL A 229 -8.76 11.57 6.21
C VAL A 229 -8.20 11.48 7.63
N ALA A 230 -8.69 12.29 8.56
CA ALA A 230 -8.28 12.23 9.95
C ALA A 230 -8.59 10.88 10.61
N ALA A 231 -9.71 10.24 10.25
CA ALA A 231 -10.04 8.89 10.72
C ALA A 231 -9.13 7.83 10.10
N MET A 232 -8.83 7.95 8.81
CA MET A 232 -7.93 7.04 8.10
C MET A 232 -6.48 7.13 8.62
N SER A 233 -6.02 8.30 9.07
CA SER A 233 -4.68 8.46 9.68
C SER A 233 -4.48 7.68 11.00
N ALA A 234 -5.53 7.07 11.56
CA ALA A 234 -5.39 6.26 12.76
C ALA A 234 -4.45 5.06 12.53
N PRO A 235 -3.52 4.74 13.44
CA PRO A 235 -2.55 3.68 13.21
C PRO A 235 -3.14 2.31 12.85
N LEU A 236 -4.30 1.98 13.44
CA LEU A 236 -4.98 0.69 13.25
C LEU A 236 -5.97 0.67 12.08
N PHE A 237 -6.15 1.77 11.34
CA PHE A 237 -7.03 1.80 10.19
C PHE A 237 -6.45 0.94 9.05
N ASP A 238 -7.25 -0.01 8.55
CA ASP A 238 -6.87 -0.86 7.43
C ASP A 238 -7.88 -0.69 6.27
N PRO A 239 -7.47 -0.09 5.12
CA PRO A 239 -8.35 0.13 3.98
C PRO A 239 -8.85 -1.16 3.32
N ARG A 240 -8.30 -2.32 3.69
CA ARG A 240 -8.80 -3.64 3.24
C ARG A 240 -10.09 -4.04 3.93
N THR A 241 -10.32 -3.54 5.14
CA THR A 241 -11.40 -4.01 6.03
C THR A 241 -12.32 -2.90 6.52
N GLU A 242 -11.88 -1.64 6.41
CA GLU A 242 -12.63 -0.47 6.82
C GLU A 242 -12.67 0.61 5.73
N VAL A 243 -13.82 1.26 5.59
CA VAL A 243 -14.02 2.43 4.72
C VAL A 243 -14.63 3.59 5.52
N VAL A 244 -14.23 4.82 5.22
CA VAL A 244 -14.83 6.01 5.82
C VAL A 244 -15.73 6.73 4.81
N LEU A 245 -17.03 6.75 5.09
CA LEU A 245 -18.02 7.42 4.24
C LEU A 245 -18.17 8.89 4.62
N VAL A 246 -18.21 9.75 3.59
CA VAL A 246 -18.42 11.19 3.76
C VAL A 246 -19.92 11.50 3.72
N GLY A 247 -20.40 12.21 4.74
CA GLY A 247 -21.78 12.64 4.91
C GLY A 247 -22.40 12.13 6.22
N GLU A 248 -23.72 12.13 6.26
CA GLU A 248 -24.51 11.57 7.35
C GLU A 248 -25.22 10.31 6.86
N GLY A 249 -25.17 9.25 7.65
CA GLY A 249 -25.91 8.05 7.38
C GLY A 249 -26.09 7.22 8.66
N GLU A 250 -27.16 6.44 8.68
CA GLU A 250 -27.36 5.44 9.72
C GLU A 250 -26.36 4.28 9.53
N ARG A 251 -26.24 3.42 10.54
CA ARG A 251 -25.70 2.07 10.31
C ARG A 251 -26.66 1.39 9.34
N VAL A 252 -26.29 1.36 8.06
CA VAL A 252 -27.09 0.76 6.98
C VAL A 252 -27.37 -0.72 7.26
N CYS A 253 -26.55 -1.35 8.12
CA CYS A 253 -26.83 -2.66 8.71
C CYS A 253 -25.96 -2.92 9.95
N ASP A 254 -26.34 -3.90 10.77
CA ASP A 254 -25.47 -4.55 11.76
C ASP A 254 -24.58 -5.62 11.09
N CYS A 255 -23.93 -5.25 9.98
CA CYS A 255 -23.05 -6.12 9.19
C CYS A 255 -21.68 -6.38 9.81
N ALA A 256 -21.57 -6.33 11.15
CA ALA A 256 -20.42 -6.88 11.85
C ALA A 256 -20.48 -8.41 11.71
N GLY A 257 -20.23 -8.89 10.50
CA GLY A 257 -20.18 -10.31 10.19
C GLY A 257 -19.08 -10.97 11.00
N GLU A 258 -19.29 -12.25 11.30
CA GLU A 258 -18.35 -13.08 12.05
C GLU A 258 -16.91 -12.90 11.53
N VAL A 259 -15.99 -12.59 12.44
CA VAL A 259 -14.55 -12.52 12.18
C VAL A 259 -14.12 -13.84 11.54
N GLY A 260 -13.71 -13.82 10.27
CA GLY A 260 -13.19 -14.99 9.55
C GLY A 260 -13.98 -15.48 8.34
N ALA A 261 -15.01 -14.75 7.89
CA ALA A 261 -15.60 -15.04 6.58
C ALA A 261 -14.75 -14.46 5.44
N GLU A 262 -14.60 -15.24 4.36
CA GLU A 262 -13.92 -14.80 3.15
C GLU A 262 -14.63 -13.57 2.56
N PRO A 263 -13.89 -12.51 2.20
CA PRO A 263 -14.49 -11.33 1.60
C PRO A 263 -15.11 -11.69 0.25
N GLY A 264 -16.27 -11.09 -0.04
CA GLY A 264 -16.93 -11.22 -1.33
C GLY A 264 -16.03 -10.75 -2.47
N ARG A 265 -16.29 -11.28 -3.66
CA ARG A 265 -15.49 -11.02 -4.85
C ARG A 265 -16.13 -9.93 -5.70
N VAL A 266 -15.32 -9.02 -6.22
CA VAL A 266 -15.72 -8.07 -7.27
C VAL A 266 -14.87 -8.27 -8.51
N THR A 267 -15.50 -8.35 -9.68
CA THR A 267 -14.83 -8.47 -10.97
C THR A 267 -15.27 -7.33 -11.88
N ILE A 268 -14.32 -6.62 -12.48
CA ILE A 268 -14.60 -5.61 -13.49
C ILE A 268 -14.90 -6.32 -14.82
N LEU A 269 -16.14 -6.24 -15.30
CA LEU A 269 -16.57 -6.84 -16.58
C LEU A 269 -16.24 -5.93 -17.77
N SER A 270 -16.33 -4.61 -17.59
CA SER A 270 -15.99 -3.61 -18.59
C SER A 270 -15.56 -2.31 -17.92
N TYR A 271 -14.52 -1.66 -18.44
CA TYR A 271 -13.98 -0.42 -17.91
C TYR A 271 -13.80 0.60 -19.05
N ALA A 272 -14.59 1.67 -19.02
CA ALA A 272 -14.52 2.77 -19.98
C ALA A 272 -14.74 4.11 -19.26
N ALA A 273 -14.29 5.21 -19.88
CA ALA A 273 -14.28 6.55 -19.28
C ALA A 273 -15.63 7.00 -18.70
N GLU A 274 -16.74 6.68 -19.37
CA GLU A 274 -18.10 7.09 -18.97
C GLU A 274 -18.95 5.93 -18.42
N ARG A 275 -18.41 4.70 -18.40
CA ARG A 275 -19.17 3.52 -17.99
C ARG A 275 -18.26 2.43 -17.43
N VAL A 276 -18.54 2.01 -16.20
CA VAL A 276 -17.87 0.87 -15.55
C VAL A 276 -18.92 -0.16 -15.17
N VAL A 277 -18.70 -1.42 -15.55
CA VAL A 277 -19.59 -2.55 -15.24
C VAL A 277 -18.84 -3.53 -14.36
N LEU A 278 -19.39 -3.80 -13.18
CA LEU A 278 -18.82 -4.66 -12.15
C LEU A 278 -19.78 -5.80 -11.86
N ARG A 279 -19.25 -6.98 -11.53
CA ARG A 279 -20.00 -8.07 -10.92
C ARG A 279 -19.50 -8.27 -9.50
N SER A 280 -20.42 -8.28 -8.54
CA SER A 280 -20.14 -8.59 -7.14
C SER A 280 -20.78 -9.92 -6.74
N GLU A 281 -20.07 -10.70 -5.93
CA GLU A 281 -20.52 -12.00 -5.41
C GLU A 281 -20.20 -12.03 -3.90
N SER A 282 -21.21 -12.05 -3.04
CA SER A 282 -21.05 -11.95 -1.57
C SER A 282 -22.11 -12.75 -0.82
N ASP A 283 -21.77 -13.34 0.33
CA ASP A 283 -22.71 -14.05 1.20
C ASP A 283 -23.48 -13.12 2.16
N ARG A 284 -23.07 -11.85 2.22
CA ARG A 284 -23.61 -10.81 3.10
C ARG A 284 -23.64 -9.45 2.41
N ASP A 285 -24.47 -8.56 2.94
CA ASP A 285 -24.51 -7.17 2.52
C ASP A 285 -23.16 -6.50 2.79
N GLY A 286 -22.70 -5.65 1.87
CA GLY A 286 -21.42 -4.96 1.99
C GLY A 286 -21.37 -3.66 1.21
N LEU A 287 -20.30 -2.90 1.43
CA LEU A 287 -19.98 -1.72 0.64
C LEU A 287 -19.04 -2.12 -0.49
N LEU A 288 -19.47 -1.97 -1.74
CA LEU A 288 -18.56 -2.05 -2.88
C LEU A 288 -17.83 -0.72 -3.00
N LEU A 289 -16.51 -0.76 -2.86
CA LEU A 289 -15.61 0.34 -3.14
C LEU A 289 -15.04 0.20 -4.56
N LEU A 290 -15.12 1.27 -5.34
CA LEU A 290 -14.43 1.44 -6.61
C LEU A 290 -13.45 2.61 -6.44
N THR A 291 -12.15 2.34 -6.55
CA THR A 291 -11.07 3.31 -6.30
C THR A 291 -10.87 4.29 -7.48
N ASP A 292 -11.97 4.74 -8.06
CA ASP A 292 -12.06 5.83 -9.02
C ASP A 292 -12.55 7.09 -8.32
N ALA A 293 -12.12 8.27 -8.77
CA ALA A 293 -12.54 9.53 -8.19
C ALA A 293 -14.07 9.71 -8.23
N PHE A 294 -14.65 10.05 -7.08
CA PHE A 294 -16.02 10.49 -6.90
C PHE A 294 -16.15 11.91 -7.41
N TYR A 295 -16.90 12.08 -8.50
CA TYR A 295 -17.11 13.36 -9.15
C TYR A 295 -18.59 13.57 -9.44
N PRO A 296 -19.13 14.80 -9.30
CA PRO A 296 -20.52 15.09 -9.63
C PRO A 296 -20.87 14.67 -11.06
N GLY A 297 -21.96 13.90 -11.22
CA GLY A 297 -22.46 13.42 -12.51
C GLY A 297 -22.38 11.89 -12.69
N TRP A 298 -21.63 11.19 -11.83
CA TRP A 298 -21.68 9.72 -11.77
C TRP A 298 -22.98 9.24 -11.13
N GLN A 299 -23.57 8.21 -11.73
CA GLN A 299 -24.76 7.51 -11.26
C GLN A 299 -24.44 6.02 -11.14
N VAL A 300 -25.10 5.34 -10.20
CA VAL A 300 -24.94 3.90 -9.98
C VAL A 300 -26.29 3.18 -10.03
N ALA A 301 -26.29 2.00 -10.62
CA ALA A 301 -27.43 1.09 -10.61
C ALA A 301 -26.97 -0.32 -10.20
N ILE A 302 -27.84 -1.03 -9.48
CA ILE A 302 -27.67 -2.43 -9.10
C ILE A 302 -28.79 -3.22 -9.78
N ASP A 303 -28.41 -4.20 -10.60
CA ASP A 303 -29.35 -5.02 -11.40
C ASP A 303 -30.34 -4.17 -12.21
N GLY A 304 -29.86 -3.04 -12.73
CA GLY A 304 -30.64 -2.09 -13.53
C GLY A 304 -31.53 -1.13 -12.72
N LEU A 305 -31.57 -1.24 -11.38
CA LEU A 305 -32.31 -0.32 -10.51
C LEU A 305 -31.38 0.78 -9.97
N PRO A 306 -31.80 2.05 -9.96
CA PRO A 306 -30.99 3.14 -9.39
C PRO A 306 -30.63 2.87 -7.91
N ALA A 307 -29.37 3.10 -7.56
CA ALA A 307 -28.85 3.00 -6.20
C ALA A 307 -28.13 4.29 -5.78
N THR A 308 -27.85 4.43 -4.48
CA THR A 308 -27.18 5.61 -3.94
C THR A 308 -25.67 5.48 -4.07
N ALA A 309 -25.04 6.45 -4.72
CA ALA A 309 -23.58 6.58 -4.75
C ALA A 309 -23.10 7.36 -3.51
N TYR A 310 -22.02 6.88 -2.90
CA TYR A 310 -21.39 7.49 -1.73
C TYR A 310 -19.96 7.90 -2.05
N GLN A 311 -19.50 8.99 -1.42
CA GLN A 311 -18.09 9.36 -1.40
C GLN A 311 -17.42 8.61 -0.25
N ALA A 312 -16.48 7.74 -0.59
CA ALA A 312 -15.77 6.86 0.31
C ALA A 312 -14.29 7.25 0.38
N ASP A 313 -13.68 7.12 1.55
CA ASP A 313 -12.27 7.43 1.81
C ASP A 313 -11.84 8.79 1.24
N GLY A 314 -12.73 9.76 1.34
CA GLY A 314 -12.52 11.13 0.84
C GLY A 314 -12.52 11.32 -0.67
N LEU A 315 -12.25 10.30 -1.49
CA LEU A 315 -12.09 10.45 -2.95
C LEU A 315 -12.80 9.39 -3.78
N PHE A 316 -13.10 8.22 -3.25
CA PHE A 316 -13.54 7.06 -4.03
C PHE A 316 -15.06 6.91 -4.08
N ARG A 317 -15.52 6.04 -5.00
CA ARG A 317 -16.94 5.74 -5.17
C ARG A 317 -17.32 4.51 -4.35
N GLY A 318 -18.32 4.66 -3.49
CA GLY A 318 -18.93 3.59 -2.73
C GLY A 318 -20.39 3.35 -3.13
N VAL A 319 -20.86 2.11 -3.03
CA VAL A 319 -22.28 1.75 -3.13
C VAL A 319 -22.57 0.53 -2.25
N PHE A 320 -23.66 0.56 -1.49
CA PHE A 320 -24.10 -0.61 -0.72
C PHE A 320 -24.70 -1.65 -1.64
N VAL A 321 -24.21 -2.88 -1.56
CA VAL A 321 -24.65 -4.02 -2.37
C VAL A 321 -25.18 -5.11 -1.45
N PRO A 322 -26.41 -5.63 -1.68
CA PRO A 322 -26.94 -6.75 -0.91
C PRO A 322 -26.14 -8.04 -1.07
N ALA A 323 -26.36 -8.99 -0.18
CA ALA A 323 -25.91 -10.38 -0.32
C ALA A 323 -26.45 -11.01 -1.61
N GLY A 324 -25.59 -11.72 -2.33
CA GLY A 324 -25.91 -12.40 -3.58
C GLY A 324 -24.92 -12.08 -4.70
N GLU A 325 -25.35 -12.40 -5.92
CA GLU A 325 -24.66 -11.99 -7.14
C GLU A 325 -25.39 -10.79 -7.75
N HIS A 326 -24.67 -9.70 -7.98
CA HIS A 326 -25.25 -8.46 -8.48
C HIS A 326 -24.38 -7.84 -9.59
N GLU A 327 -25.05 -7.25 -10.59
CA GLU A 327 -24.39 -6.36 -11.56
C GLU A 327 -24.47 -4.92 -11.06
N VAL A 328 -23.31 -4.29 -10.87
CA VAL A 328 -23.20 -2.89 -10.44
C VAL A 328 -22.66 -2.07 -11.60
N VAL A 329 -23.44 -1.09 -12.04
CA VAL A 329 -23.14 -0.28 -13.21
C VAL A 329 -22.98 1.18 -12.82
N TRP A 330 -21.79 1.73 -13.03
CA TRP A 330 -21.52 3.16 -12.94
C TRP A 330 -21.63 3.79 -14.32
N THR A 331 -22.37 4.89 -14.46
CA THR A 331 -22.47 5.67 -15.71
C THR A 331 -22.30 7.15 -15.42
N PHE A 332 -21.51 7.84 -16.23
CA PHE A 332 -21.36 9.29 -16.17
C PHE A 332 -22.44 9.95 -17.03
N ALA A 333 -23.33 10.72 -16.41
CA ALA A 333 -24.43 11.39 -17.11
C ALA A 333 -24.13 12.85 -17.50
N GLY A 334 -22.92 13.36 -17.18
CA GLY A 334 -22.59 14.76 -17.34
C GLY A 334 -23.43 15.68 -16.45
N TRP A 335 -23.25 17.00 -16.61
CA TRP A 335 -24.07 18.01 -15.93
C TRP A 335 -25.20 18.39 -16.89
N ARG A 336 -26.46 18.40 -16.43
CA ARG A 336 -27.56 19.00 -17.19
C ARG A 336 -27.69 20.48 -16.87
#